data_AF-K3YFM3-F1
#
_entry.id   AF-K3YFM3-F1
#
_cell.length_a   1.000
_cell.length_b   1.000
_cell.length_c   1.000
_cell.angle_alpha   90.00
_cell.angle_beta   90.00
_cell.angle_gamma   90.00
#
_symmetry.space_group_name_H-M   'P 1'
#
loop_
_entity.id
_entity.type
_entity.pdbx_description
1 polymer ?
#
loop_
_entity_poly.entity_id
_entity_poly.type
_entity_poly.pdbx_seq_one_letter_code
_entity_poly.pdbx_strand_id
1 'polypeptide(L)'
;MAAGPAQDTVQNKPTAQEHRRQCLCEVCNSGSESTDHLILHCSFATQFWAAIGVEISGTASVSTLWELQRPPTVPDAFYSTYLLLCSWQLWKHRHDVVFRGLEPSLPRLLLSCKEEARLWSCRLPRADRLVAEAWCAPFSFNM
;
A
#
# COMPACT_ATOMS: atom_id res chain seq x y z
N MET A 1 58.54 40.91 -27.22
CA MET A 1 57.31 40.71 -28.00
C MET A 1 56.84 39.29 -27.74
N ALA A 2 55.95 39.10 -26.78
CA ALA A 2 55.43 37.78 -26.40
C ALA A 2 53.97 37.69 -26.87
N ALA A 3 53.69 36.70 -27.72
CA ALA A 3 52.35 36.29 -28.08
C ALA A 3 52.09 34.92 -27.47
N GLY A 4 51.01 34.79 -26.71
CA GLY A 4 50.44 33.53 -26.25
C GLY A 4 48.94 33.74 -26.05
N PRO A 5 48.05 32.97 -26.71
CA PRO A 5 46.64 33.30 -26.80
C PRO A 5 45.82 32.77 -25.60
N ALA A 6 44.61 33.32 -25.53
CA ALA A 6 43.54 33.13 -24.56
C ALA A 6 43.23 31.68 -24.17
N GLN A 7 42.82 31.49 -22.92
CA GLN A 7 41.92 30.42 -22.53
C GLN A 7 40.80 30.98 -21.66
N ASP A 8 39.67 31.23 -22.33
CA ASP A 8 38.37 31.44 -21.73
C ASP A 8 38.05 30.26 -20.81
N THR A 9 37.89 30.53 -19.53
CA THR A 9 37.35 29.57 -18.57
C THR A 9 35.84 29.48 -18.81
N VAL A 10 35.46 28.61 -19.75
CA VAL A 10 34.08 28.15 -19.91
C VAL A 10 33.69 27.47 -18.60
N GLN A 11 32.95 28.18 -17.76
CA GLN A 11 32.24 27.58 -16.64
C GLN A 11 31.21 26.61 -17.24
N ASN A 12 31.54 25.32 -17.18
CA ASN A 12 30.60 24.26 -17.48
C ASN A 12 29.40 24.38 -16.52
N LYS A 13 28.27 24.87 -17.03
CA LYS A 13 26.98 24.70 -16.37
C LYS A 13 26.73 23.19 -16.24
N PRO A 14 26.32 22.68 -15.07
CA PRO A 14 25.92 21.29 -14.97
C PRO A 14 24.77 21.05 -15.94
N THR A 15 24.96 20.05 -16.80
CA THR A 15 23.99 19.56 -17.77
C THR A 15 22.70 19.16 -17.04
N ALA A 16 21.56 19.34 -17.72
CA ALA A 16 20.21 19.03 -17.24
C ALA A 16 19.99 17.51 -17.05
N GLN A 17 20.76 16.89 -16.16
CA GLN A 17 20.82 15.45 -15.94
C GLN A 17 20.82 15.07 -14.44
N GLU A 18 20.40 16.00 -13.56
CA GLU A 18 20.52 15.85 -12.09
C GLU A 18 19.18 15.78 -11.34
N HIS A 19 18.06 15.33 -11.92
CA HIS A 19 16.84 15.19 -11.10
C HIS A 19 15.77 14.25 -11.66
N ARG A 20 16.15 13.04 -12.08
CA ARG A 20 15.16 11.95 -12.07
C ARG A 20 15.06 11.47 -10.63
N ARG A 21 14.27 12.19 -9.81
CA ARG A 21 13.81 11.66 -8.51
C ARG A 21 13.20 10.29 -8.82
N GLN A 22 13.89 9.24 -8.40
CA GLN A 22 13.33 7.90 -8.50
C GLN A 22 12.09 7.94 -7.62
N CYS A 23 10.89 7.85 -8.20
CA CYS A 23 9.63 7.76 -7.47
C CYS A 23 9.51 6.38 -6.82
N LEU A 24 10.51 6.01 -6.00
CA LEU A 24 10.49 4.77 -5.26
C LEU A 24 9.39 4.87 -4.19
N CYS A 25 8.68 3.77 -4.00
CA CYS A 25 7.73 3.61 -2.91
C CYS A 25 8.48 3.75 -1.58
N GLU A 26 8.18 4.79 -0.81
CA GLU A 26 8.84 5.08 0.47
C GLU A 26 8.54 4.05 1.57
N VAL A 27 7.62 3.11 1.32
CA VAL A 27 7.34 1.99 2.23
C VAL A 27 8.28 0.81 2.00
N CYS A 28 8.63 0.49 0.74
CA CYS A 28 9.43 -0.69 0.40
C CYS A 28 10.78 -0.38 -0.27
N ASN A 29 11.03 0.87 -0.63
CA ASN A 29 12.24 1.41 -1.25
C ASN A 29 12.70 0.69 -2.53
N SER A 30 11.82 0.01 -3.27
CA SER A 30 12.22 -0.81 -4.43
C SER A 30 11.39 -0.64 -5.71
N GLY A 31 10.09 -0.35 -5.62
CA GLY A 31 9.21 -0.21 -6.80
C GLY A 31 8.83 1.23 -7.11
N SER A 32 8.48 1.54 -8.36
CA SER A 32 7.88 2.83 -8.71
C SER A 32 6.51 2.95 -8.07
N GLU A 33 6.22 4.09 -7.45
CA GLU A 33 4.93 4.31 -6.83
C GLU A 33 3.79 4.42 -7.86
N SER A 34 2.81 3.53 -7.73
CA SER A 34 1.54 3.53 -8.48
C SER A 34 0.44 2.97 -7.57
N THR A 35 -0.84 3.14 -7.93
CA THR A 35 -1.94 2.55 -7.14
C THR A 35 -1.82 1.03 -7.05
N ASP A 36 -1.48 0.37 -8.15
CA ASP A 36 -1.28 -1.09 -8.18
C ASP A 36 -0.11 -1.51 -7.30
N HIS A 37 0.99 -0.75 -7.32
CA HIS A 37 2.10 -1.02 -6.41
C HIS A 37 1.69 -0.81 -4.95
N LEU A 38 1.10 0.33 -4.60
CA LEU A 38 0.79 0.67 -3.22
C LEU A 38 -0.22 -0.28 -2.57
N ILE A 39 -1.24 -0.70 -3.34
CA ILE A 39 -2.32 -1.53 -2.80
C ILE A 39 -2.03 -3.02 -2.94
N LEU A 40 -1.35 -3.47 -4.00
CA LEU A 40 -1.21 -4.91 -4.29
C LEU A 40 0.24 -5.40 -4.29
N HIS A 41 1.14 -4.71 -4.97
CA HIS A 41 2.47 -5.27 -5.33
C HIS A 41 3.65 -4.79 -4.49
N CYS A 42 3.45 -3.81 -3.61
CA CYS A 42 4.44 -3.38 -2.64
C CYS A 42 4.76 -4.57 -1.73
N SER A 43 6.04 -4.81 -1.43
CA SER A 43 6.45 -5.95 -0.59
C SER A 43 5.79 -5.93 0.80
N PHE A 44 5.46 -4.75 1.32
CA PHE A 44 4.67 -4.62 2.55
C PHE A 44 3.19 -4.94 2.33
N ALA A 45 2.60 -4.52 1.22
CA ALA A 45 1.21 -4.83 0.88
C ALA A 45 1.03 -6.34 0.63
N THR A 46 1.93 -6.99 -0.10
CA THR A 46 1.90 -8.45 -0.33
C THR A 46 1.99 -9.23 0.98
N GLN A 47 2.86 -8.81 1.91
CA GLN A 47 2.92 -9.38 3.27
C GLN A 47 1.59 -9.23 4.01
N PHE A 48 0.94 -8.07 3.91
CA PHE A 48 -0.37 -7.84 4.51
C PHE A 48 -1.45 -8.76 3.93
N TRP A 49 -1.57 -8.85 2.60
CA TRP A 49 -2.56 -9.71 1.95
C TRP A 49 -2.34 -11.19 2.31
N ALA A 50 -1.09 -11.65 2.28
CA ALA A 50 -0.73 -12.99 2.71
C ALA A 50 -1.11 -13.26 4.18
N ALA A 51 -0.90 -12.29 5.08
CA ALA A 51 -1.26 -12.41 6.49
C ALA A 51 -2.76 -12.59 6.74
N ILE A 52 -3.62 -12.16 5.80
CA ILE A 52 -5.08 -12.37 5.88
C ILE A 52 -5.59 -13.46 4.93
N GLY A 53 -4.67 -14.21 4.32
CA GLY A 53 -4.97 -15.36 3.45
C GLY A 53 -5.40 -14.99 2.02
N VAL A 54 -5.18 -13.75 1.57
CA VAL A 54 -5.48 -13.33 0.21
C VAL A 54 -4.21 -13.43 -0.63
N GLU A 55 -4.26 -14.24 -1.69
CA GLU A 55 -3.15 -14.38 -2.64
C GLU A 55 -3.23 -13.31 -3.73
N ILE A 56 -2.11 -12.61 -3.97
CA ILE A 56 -2.01 -11.58 -5.01
C ILE A 56 -1.24 -12.14 -6.19
N SER A 57 -1.93 -12.31 -7.33
CA SER A 57 -1.28 -12.64 -8.60
C SER A 57 -0.39 -11.48 -9.06
N GLY A 58 0.75 -11.77 -9.68
CA GLY A 58 1.62 -10.74 -10.28
C GLY A 58 0.95 -9.93 -11.40
N THR A 59 -0.19 -10.39 -11.93
CA THR A 59 -1.01 -9.69 -12.92
C THR A 59 -2.22 -8.97 -12.33
N ALA A 60 -2.41 -9.01 -11.00
CA ALA A 60 -3.54 -8.36 -10.36
C ALA A 60 -3.46 -6.83 -10.52
N SER A 61 -4.61 -6.18 -10.66
CA SER A 61 -4.70 -4.71 -10.73
C SER A 61 -5.80 -4.22 -9.77
N VAL A 62 -5.61 -3.02 -9.23
CA VAL A 62 -6.64 -2.35 -8.41
C VAL A 62 -7.89 -2.09 -9.24
N SER A 63 -7.75 -1.96 -10.56
CA SER A 63 -8.87 -1.80 -11.49
C SER A 63 -9.80 -3.02 -11.55
N THR A 64 -9.34 -4.19 -11.14
CA THR A 64 -10.12 -5.43 -11.05
C THR A 64 -10.05 -6.06 -9.66
N LEU A 65 -9.93 -5.22 -8.62
CA LEU A 65 -9.75 -5.65 -7.23
C LEU A 65 -10.79 -6.69 -6.78
N TRP A 66 -12.03 -6.60 -7.25
CA TRP A 66 -13.12 -7.52 -6.92
C TRP A 66 -12.94 -8.95 -7.44
N GLU A 67 -11.95 -9.20 -8.31
CA GLU A 67 -11.62 -10.54 -8.84
C GLU A 67 -10.64 -11.31 -7.93
N LEU A 68 -10.08 -10.65 -6.90
CA LEU A 68 -9.21 -11.31 -5.94
C LEU A 68 -9.93 -12.49 -5.28
N GLN A 69 -9.23 -13.61 -5.17
CA GLN A 69 -9.81 -14.82 -4.61
C GLN A 69 -10.11 -14.65 -3.13
N ARG A 70 -11.32 -15.05 -2.72
CA ARG A 70 -11.77 -14.97 -1.33
C ARG A 70 -11.19 -16.12 -0.52
N PRO A 71 -10.50 -15.86 0.60
CA PRO A 71 -10.09 -16.92 1.50
C PRO A 71 -11.31 -17.57 2.17
N PRO A 72 -11.28 -18.89 2.46
CA PRO A 72 -12.39 -19.58 3.14
C PRO A 72 -12.76 -18.99 4.51
N THR A 73 -11.83 -18.29 5.15
CA THR A 73 -11.99 -17.66 6.47
C THR A 73 -12.80 -16.36 6.45
N VAL A 74 -13.03 -15.77 5.28
CA VAL A 74 -13.78 -14.51 5.12
C VAL A 74 -15.14 -14.80 4.49
N PRO A 75 -16.27 -14.30 5.02
CA PRO A 75 -17.58 -14.48 4.40
C PRO A 75 -17.66 -13.91 2.99
N ASP A 76 -18.45 -14.54 2.13
CA ASP A 76 -18.73 -14.06 0.77
C ASP A 76 -19.53 -12.75 0.77
N ALA A 77 -20.46 -12.64 1.71
CA ALA A 77 -21.25 -11.44 1.92
C ALA A 77 -20.35 -10.22 2.12
N PHE A 78 -20.56 -9.20 1.29
CA PHE A 78 -19.84 -7.93 1.33
C PHE A 78 -18.32 -8.06 1.11
N TYR A 79 -17.83 -9.12 0.46
CA TYR A 79 -16.38 -9.31 0.26
C TYR A 79 -15.69 -8.15 -0.49
N SER A 80 -16.32 -7.57 -1.53
CA SER A 80 -15.76 -6.39 -2.20
C SER A 80 -15.62 -5.19 -1.25
N THR A 81 -16.50 -5.07 -0.25
CA THR A 81 -16.41 -4.02 0.78
C THR A 81 -15.26 -4.29 1.75
N TYR A 82 -15.05 -5.55 2.13
CA TYR A 82 -13.88 -5.98 2.90
C TYR A 82 -12.56 -5.66 2.17
N LEU A 83 -12.49 -5.93 0.87
CA LEU A 83 -11.34 -5.57 0.04
C LEU A 83 -11.09 -4.05 0.03
N LEU A 84 -12.14 -3.24 -0.14
CA LEU A 84 -12.03 -1.77 -0.09
C LEU A 84 -11.57 -1.28 1.28
N LEU A 85 -12.06 -1.87 2.38
CA LEU A 85 -11.59 -1.57 3.74
C LEU A 85 -10.08 -1.82 3.84
N CYS A 86 -9.63 -3.00 3.44
CA CYS A 86 -8.21 -3.38 3.48
C CYS A 86 -7.33 -2.43 2.64
N SER A 87 -7.73 -2.14 1.41
CA SER A 87 -7.05 -1.18 0.52
C SER A 87 -6.98 0.21 1.13
N TRP A 88 -8.06 0.67 1.78
CA TRP A 88 -8.06 1.96 2.48
C TRP A 88 -7.11 1.99 3.67
N GLN A 89 -7.02 0.91 4.45
CA GLN A 89 -6.08 0.84 5.57
C GLN A 89 -4.62 0.81 5.09
N LEU A 90 -4.32 0.11 4.00
CA LEU A 90 -2.99 0.14 3.35
C LEU A 90 -2.62 1.57 2.93
N TRP A 91 -3.55 2.29 2.29
CA TRP A 91 -3.33 3.68 1.92
C TRP A 91 -3.08 4.59 3.13
N LYS A 92 -3.90 4.49 4.18
CA LYS A 92 -3.70 5.24 5.43
C LYS A 92 -2.37 4.91 6.10
N HIS A 93 -1.99 3.63 6.12
CA HIS A 93 -0.71 3.20 6.68
C HIS A 93 0.47 3.82 5.94
N ARG A 94 0.45 3.78 4.59
CA ARG A 94 1.44 4.48 3.75
C ARG A 94 1.48 5.98 4.08
N HIS A 95 0.32 6.62 4.19
CA HIS A 95 0.25 8.04 4.55
C HIS A 95 0.96 8.34 5.88
N ASP A 96 0.76 7.50 6.90
CA ASP A 96 1.45 7.67 8.18
C ASP A 96 2.96 7.44 8.07
N VAL A 97 3.41 6.49 7.25
CA VAL A 97 4.84 6.25 7.04
C VAL A 97 5.49 7.48 6.39
N VAL A 98 4.93 7.94 5.28
CA VAL A 98 5.48 9.02 4.46
C VAL A 98 5.36 10.39 5.13
N PHE A 99 4.17 10.71 5.65
CA PHE A 99 3.87 12.07 6.10
C PHE A 99 3.98 12.26 7.62
N ARG A 100 4.01 11.16 8.39
CA ARG A 100 4.18 11.22 9.85
C ARG A 100 5.48 10.59 10.34
N GLY A 101 6.32 10.08 9.44
CA GLY A 101 7.61 9.49 9.77
C GLY A 101 7.50 8.25 10.65
N LEU A 102 6.39 7.50 10.56
CA LEU A 102 6.26 6.23 11.26
C LEU A 102 6.95 5.11 10.48
N GLU A 103 7.46 4.10 11.17
CA GLU A 103 7.98 2.91 10.51
C GLU A 103 6.84 2.03 9.94
N PRO A 104 7.07 1.34 8.81
CA PRO A 104 6.18 0.29 8.33
C PRO A 104 5.97 -0.79 9.41
N SER A 105 4.73 -1.13 9.69
CA SER A 105 4.40 -2.06 10.78
C SER A 105 3.14 -2.86 10.47
N LEU A 106 3.34 -4.15 10.17
CA LEU A 106 2.24 -5.07 9.87
C LEU A 106 1.27 -5.24 11.07
N PRO A 107 1.72 -5.42 12.33
CA PRO A 107 0.81 -5.52 13.47
C PRO A 107 -0.07 -4.28 13.66
N ARG A 108 0.51 -3.07 13.49
CA ARG A 108 -0.24 -1.80 13.54
C ARG A 108 -1.34 -1.76 12.48
N LEU A 109 -1.00 -2.14 11.24
CA LEU A 109 -1.97 -2.18 10.15
C LEU A 109 -3.09 -3.20 10.42
N LEU A 110 -2.76 -4.42 10.85
CA LEU A 110 -3.75 -5.45 11.17
C LEU A 110 -4.69 -5.01 12.30
N LEU A 111 -4.16 -4.36 13.34
CA LEU A 111 -4.97 -3.81 14.42
C LEU A 111 -5.94 -2.72 13.91
N SER A 112 -5.45 -1.77 13.09
CA SER A 112 -6.32 -0.74 12.49
C SER A 112 -7.41 -1.35 11.60
N CYS A 113 -7.10 -2.39 10.82
CA CYS A 113 -8.11 -3.12 10.04
C CYS A 113 -9.18 -3.76 10.93
N LYS A 114 -8.77 -4.39 12.03
CA LYS A 114 -9.69 -5.03 13.00
C LYS A 114 -10.62 -4.02 13.67
N GLU A 115 -10.09 -2.89 14.11
CA GLU A 115 -10.89 -1.82 14.72
C GLU A 115 -11.91 -1.25 13.73
N GLU A 116 -11.49 -1.00 12.49
CA GLU A 116 -12.36 -0.49 11.45
C GLU A 116 -13.43 -1.51 11.05
N ALA A 117 -13.06 -2.79 10.89
CA ALA A 117 -14.02 -3.86 10.63
C ALA A 117 -15.12 -3.95 11.70
N ARG A 118 -14.79 -3.76 12.98
CA ARG A 118 -15.80 -3.69 14.05
C ARG A 118 -16.77 -2.53 13.87
N LEU A 119 -16.28 -1.35 13.47
CA LEU A 119 -17.11 -0.17 13.23
C LEU A 119 -18.07 -0.36 12.05
N TRP A 120 -17.77 -1.26 11.11
CA TRP A 120 -18.69 -1.61 10.02
C TRP A 120 -19.97 -2.30 10.49
N SER A 121 -20.01 -2.91 11.68
CA SER A 121 -21.25 -3.43 12.27
C SER A 121 -22.33 -2.35 12.47
N CYS A 122 -21.92 -1.09 12.59
CA CYS A 122 -22.83 0.05 12.67
C CYS A 122 -23.30 0.55 11.30
N ARG A 123 -22.62 0.17 10.21
CA ARG A 123 -22.88 0.62 8.83
C ARG A 123 -23.63 -0.42 8.00
N LEU A 124 -23.46 -1.70 8.31
CA LEU A 124 -24.19 -2.79 7.69
C LEU A 124 -25.63 -2.90 8.23
N PRO A 125 -26.56 -3.47 7.45
CA PRO A 125 -27.89 -3.81 7.95
C PRO A 125 -27.80 -4.65 9.24
N ARG A 126 -28.80 -4.52 10.12
CA ARG A 126 -28.80 -5.22 11.42
C ARG A 126 -28.65 -6.74 11.29
N ALA A 127 -29.22 -7.33 10.25
CA ALA A 127 -29.12 -8.77 9.96
C ALA A 127 -27.70 -9.22 9.63
N ASP A 128 -26.85 -8.32 9.12
CA ASP A 128 -25.52 -8.63 8.59
C ASP A 128 -24.38 -8.22 9.54
N ARG A 129 -24.69 -7.80 10.77
CA ARG A 129 -23.67 -7.36 11.75
C ARG A 129 -22.60 -8.41 12.03
N LEU A 130 -22.99 -9.68 12.04
CA LEU A 130 -22.07 -10.80 12.25
C LEU A 130 -21.03 -10.93 11.13
N VAL A 131 -21.32 -10.42 9.93
CA VAL A 131 -20.34 -10.39 8.83
C VAL A 131 -19.15 -9.49 9.19
N ALA A 132 -19.43 -8.31 9.76
CA ALA A 132 -18.38 -7.37 10.20
C ALA A 132 -17.55 -7.95 11.36
N GLU A 133 -18.18 -8.72 12.26
CA GLU A 133 -17.45 -9.44 13.32
C GLU A 133 -16.57 -10.55 12.74
N ALA A 134 -17.07 -11.30 11.76
CA ALA A 134 -16.31 -12.36 11.09
C ALA A 134 -15.08 -11.81 10.34
N TRP A 135 -15.18 -10.60 9.76
CA TRP A 135 -14.03 -9.91 9.16
C TRP A 135 -12.88 -9.63 10.14
N CYS A 136 -13.12 -9.66 11.45
CA CYS A 136 -12.08 -9.44 12.45
C CYS A 136 -11.15 -10.65 12.63
N ALA A 137 -11.59 -11.85 12.26
CA ALA A 137 -10.85 -13.08 12.51
C ALA A 137 -9.50 -13.12 11.75
N PRO A 138 -9.43 -12.86 10.42
CA PRO A 138 -8.17 -12.86 9.68
C PRO A 138 -7.11 -11.90 10.26
N PHE A 139 -7.53 -10.75 10.79
CA PHE A 139 -6.61 -9.77 11.38
C PHE A 139 -6.02 -10.19 12.73
N SER A 140 -6.52 -11.27 13.33
CA SER A 140 -6.07 -11.75 14.64
C SER A 140 -5.10 -12.93 14.57
N PHE A 141 -4.94 -13.57 13.42
CA PHE A 141 -4.13 -14.80 13.29
C PHE A 141 -2.61 -14.57 13.29
N ASN A 142 -2.13 -13.32 13.28
CA ASN A 142 -0.72 -12.97 13.20
C ASN A 142 -0.28 -11.86 14.19
N MET A 143 -1.02 -11.70 15.31
CA MET A 143 -0.61 -10.87 16.45
C MET A 143 -0.06 -11.73 17.58
#